data_AF-A0A061JAK8-F1
#
_entry.id   AF-A0A061JAK8-F1
#
_cell.length_a   1.000
_cell.length_b   1.000
_cell.length_c   1.000
_cell.angle_alpha   90.00
_cell.angle_beta   90.00
_cell.angle_gamma   90.00
#
_symmetry.space_group_name_H-M   'P 1'
#
loop_
_entity.id
_entity.type
_entity.pdbx_description
1 polymer ?
#
loop_
_entity_poly.entity_id
_entity_poly.type
_entity_poly.pdbx_seq_one_letter_code
_entity_poly.pdbx_strand_id
1 'polypeptide(L)'
;MARLCCGRFHFRLLLLLFPSAPFHSLLGQKQEASNNTRVRPFSFAMRHRMPSCFFYRHEVPDKSEYMCACAELTEIRNLLGLQEKQTIAFTAAASMPNIHPAGLALRESVSMTLSHADYTSLTRCHTVEGLTKDQVILFWEHAAMFAAEHILNAASGSLRRGTPVIGVFITRNAPADFAVGLITQGTLRDQRLQDALTQFSRPHTLTKVHAELPLCAAHRAATLRLWWEPRAERVTPHRVMPPMKVILEQQQQGQLDETHLCGYVAVNVFLCRPAASQLCGSTRKLLSDAVAATFEKTTTHAADRIPDRRKKKAAAFVVDDPCDAARSREQGQVRRTVILHFDDLFVLEEGEHLIGVEVERLPSYKAFVPALYGHLAPFLVVAHEDA
;
A
#
# COMPACT_ATOMS: atom_id res chain seq x y z
N MET A 1 -13.82 34.87 36.77
CA MET A 1 -14.38 33.69 37.48
C MET A 1 -15.25 32.95 36.46
N ALA A 2 -15.10 31.68 36.11
CA ALA A 2 -14.31 30.58 36.60
C ALA A 2 -13.85 29.69 35.41
N ARG A 3 -12.74 28.98 35.64
CA ARG A 3 -12.16 27.92 34.79
C ARG A 3 -12.85 26.57 35.07
N LEU A 4 -12.45 25.57 34.27
CA LEU A 4 -12.58 24.09 34.43
C LEU A 4 -13.72 23.50 33.58
N CYS A 5 -13.61 22.36 32.89
CA CYS A 5 -12.57 21.33 32.85
C CYS A 5 -12.73 20.42 31.61
N CYS A 6 -11.68 19.66 31.32
CA CYS A 6 -11.59 18.53 30.39
C CYS A 6 -12.73 17.50 30.47
N GLY A 7 -12.99 16.83 29.34
CA GLY A 7 -13.73 15.56 29.29
C GLY A 7 -13.44 14.77 28.01
N ARG A 8 -12.53 13.79 28.10
CA ARG A 8 -12.27 12.74 27.10
C ARG A 8 -13.54 11.92 26.88
N PHE A 9 -13.98 11.74 25.63
CA PHE A 9 -15.01 10.74 25.30
C PHE A 9 -14.40 9.53 24.59
N HIS A 10 -14.37 8.41 25.33
CA HIS A 10 -14.25 7.06 24.81
C HIS A 10 -15.58 6.68 24.14
N PHE A 11 -15.57 6.34 22.86
CA PHE A 11 -16.69 5.64 22.23
C PHE A 11 -16.57 4.14 22.49
N ARG A 12 -17.43 3.64 23.40
CA ARG A 12 -17.71 2.21 23.57
C ARG A 12 -18.70 1.76 22.49
N LEU A 13 -18.32 0.68 21.82
CA LEU A 13 -19.10 -0.18 20.95
C LEU A 13 -20.40 -0.62 21.66
N LEU A 14 -21.58 -0.30 21.10
CA LEU A 14 -22.86 -0.87 21.51
C LEU A 14 -23.42 -1.70 20.35
N LEU A 15 -23.25 -3.02 20.46
CA LEU A 15 -23.96 -4.03 19.68
C LEU A 15 -25.43 -4.02 20.14
N LEU A 16 -26.36 -3.68 19.24
CA LEU A 16 -27.78 -3.93 19.46
C LEU A 16 -28.25 -5.09 18.58
N LEU A 17 -28.70 -6.12 19.29
CA LEU A 17 -29.40 -7.31 18.84
C LEU A 17 -30.76 -6.92 18.25
N PHE A 18 -31.13 -7.48 17.10
CA PHE A 18 -32.52 -7.53 16.65
C PHE A 18 -33.03 -8.98 16.71
N PRO A 19 -34.25 -9.21 17.23
CA PRO A 19 -34.81 -10.55 17.37
C PRO A 19 -35.49 -11.02 16.07
N SER A 20 -35.45 -12.34 15.90
CA SER A 20 -36.11 -13.17 14.92
C SER A 20 -37.62 -13.32 15.18
N ALA A 21 -38.46 -13.30 14.12
CA ALA A 21 -39.67 -14.13 13.97
C ALA A 21 -40.31 -13.98 12.57
N PRO A 22 -41.10 -14.97 12.09
CA PRO A 22 -41.22 -15.35 10.68
C PRO A 22 -42.60 -15.06 10.05
N PHE A 23 -42.71 -15.06 8.71
CA PHE A 23 -44.00 -15.26 8.04
C PHE A 23 -43.86 -16.05 6.72
N HIS A 24 -44.83 -16.94 6.52
CA HIS A 24 -44.93 -17.98 5.51
C HIS A 24 -45.47 -17.47 4.16
N SER A 25 -44.93 -18.06 3.09
CA SER A 25 -45.45 -18.34 1.73
C SER A 25 -46.84 -17.84 1.29
N LEU A 26 -46.91 -17.31 0.05
CA LEU A 26 -47.94 -17.70 -0.93
C LEU A 26 -47.46 -17.49 -2.38
N LEU A 27 -47.71 -18.51 -3.21
CA LEU A 27 -47.38 -18.63 -4.63
C LEU A 27 -48.21 -17.69 -5.52
N GLY A 28 -47.62 -17.29 -6.65
CA GLY A 28 -48.35 -16.74 -7.80
C GLY A 28 -47.44 -16.64 -9.02
N GLN A 29 -47.46 -17.67 -9.88
CA GLN A 29 -46.86 -17.65 -11.22
C GLN A 29 -47.58 -16.65 -12.12
N LYS A 30 -46.84 -15.79 -12.82
CA LYS A 30 -47.16 -15.44 -14.20
C LYS A 30 -45.88 -15.10 -14.97
N GLN A 31 -45.74 -15.78 -16.09
CA GLN A 31 -44.61 -15.79 -16.99
C GLN A 31 -45.00 -14.94 -18.21
N GLU A 32 -44.26 -13.89 -18.51
CA GLU A 32 -44.24 -13.29 -19.84
C GLU A 32 -42.90 -12.59 -20.07
N ALA A 33 -42.29 -12.90 -21.20
CA ALA A 33 -40.93 -12.56 -21.57
C ALA A 33 -40.92 -11.34 -22.50
N SER A 34 -39.97 -10.41 -22.31
CA SER A 34 -39.30 -9.73 -23.42
C SER A 34 -38.04 -8.99 -22.96
N ASN A 35 -36.91 -9.41 -23.55
CA ASN A 35 -35.63 -8.75 -23.79
C ASN A 35 -35.39 -7.33 -23.23
N ASN A 36 -34.38 -7.15 -22.37
CA ASN A 36 -33.07 -6.63 -22.81
C ASN A 36 -32.05 -6.55 -21.67
N THR A 37 -30.79 -6.87 -22.02
CA THR A 37 -29.52 -6.51 -21.34
C THR A 37 -29.41 -6.77 -19.83
N ARG A 38 -28.96 -7.98 -19.52
CA ARG A 38 -28.31 -8.35 -18.24
C ARG A 38 -27.18 -7.38 -17.89
N VAL A 39 -27.29 -6.69 -16.76
CA VAL A 39 -26.14 -6.39 -15.91
C VAL A 39 -26.40 -7.09 -14.59
N ARG A 40 -25.62 -8.14 -14.34
CA ARG A 40 -25.74 -8.99 -13.15
C ARG A 40 -25.40 -8.18 -11.89
N PRO A 41 -25.99 -8.51 -10.73
CA PRO A 41 -25.63 -7.90 -9.47
C PRO A 41 -24.18 -8.24 -9.12
N PHE A 42 -23.48 -7.31 -8.48
CA PHE A 42 -22.17 -7.52 -7.86
C PHE A 42 -22.29 -8.61 -6.79
N SER A 43 -22.13 -9.87 -7.21
CA SER A 43 -21.53 -10.87 -6.36
C SER A 43 -20.03 -10.58 -6.32
N PHE A 44 -19.47 -10.49 -5.12
CA PHE A 44 -18.05 -10.79 -4.90
C PHE A 44 -17.84 -12.27 -5.27
N ALA A 45 -17.86 -12.58 -6.57
CA ALA A 45 -17.24 -13.79 -7.06
C ALA A 45 -15.74 -13.56 -6.83
N MET A 46 -15.19 -14.14 -5.75
CA MET A 46 -13.82 -14.62 -5.77
C MET A 46 -13.74 -15.55 -6.99
N ARG A 47 -13.50 -15.00 -8.18
CA ARG A 47 -12.83 -15.77 -9.22
C ARG A 47 -11.53 -16.14 -8.55
N HIS A 48 -11.37 -17.42 -8.22
CA HIS A 48 -10.12 -18.01 -7.78
C HIS A 48 -9.10 -17.75 -8.88
N ARG A 49 -8.52 -16.54 -8.91
CA ARG A 49 -7.34 -16.26 -9.70
C ARG A 49 -6.29 -17.17 -9.10
N MET A 50 -5.78 -18.09 -9.91
CA MET A 50 -4.69 -18.94 -9.47
C MET A 50 -3.55 -18.04 -8.97
N PRO A 51 -2.96 -18.34 -7.81
CA PRO A 51 -1.84 -17.56 -7.32
C PRO A 51 -0.73 -17.60 -8.37
N SER A 52 -0.06 -16.46 -8.55
CA SER A 52 1.11 -16.36 -9.41
C SER A 52 2.16 -15.55 -8.67
N CYS A 53 3.42 -15.80 -8.98
CA CYS A 53 4.56 -15.07 -8.46
C CYS A 53 4.88 -13.92 -9.42
N PHE A 54 4.76 -12.68 -8.97
CA PHE A 54 5.06 -11.49 -9.75
C PHE A 54 6.44 -10.97 -9.36
N PHE A 55 7.31 -10.78 -10.36
CA PHE A 55 8.64 -10.24 -10.17
C PHE A 55 8.65 -8.74 -10.44
N TYR A 56 9.35 -8.02 -9.56
CA TYR A 56 9.54 -6.58 -9.65
C TYR A 56 11.00 -6.21 -9.51
N ARG A 57 11.41 -5.21 -10.28
CA ARG A 57 12.71 -4.56 -10.17
C ARG A 57 12.57 -3.26 -9.41
N HIS A 58 13.54 -2.99 -8.54
CA HIS A 58 13.61 -1.75 -7.77
C HIS A 58 14.98 -1.10 -7.96
N GLU A 59 15.11 -0.28 -9.01
CA GLU A 59 16.35 0.45 -9.35
C GLU A 59 16.82 1.35 -8.20
N VAL A 60 15.84 1.94 -7.52
CA VAL A 60 15.97 2.67 -6.26
C VAL A 60 14.95 2.02 -5.32
N PRO A 61 15.19 1.95 -3.99
CA PRO A 61 14.24 1.36 -3.05
C PRO A 61 12.80 1.89 -3.18
N ASP A 62 12.63 3.08 -3.76
CA ASP A 62 11.35 3.76 -3.91
C ASP A 62 10.70 3.60 -5.30
N LYS A 63 11.29 2.90 -6.25
CA LYS A 63 10.69 2.73 -7.60
C LYS A 63 10.46 1.25 -7.87
N SER A 64 9.22 0.85 -8.14
CA SER A 64 8.90 -0.54 -8.51
C SER A 64 8.43 -0.66 -9.95
N GLU A 65 9.10 -1.51 -10.71
CA GLU A 65 8.76 -1.86 -12.09
C GLU A 65 8.42 -3.35 -12.20
N TYR A 66 7.34 -3.66 -12.90
CA TYR A 66 6.94 -5.05 -13.17
C TYR A 66 7.86 -5.68 -14.20
N MET A 67 8.38 -6.87 -13.92
CA MET A 67 9.27 -7.62 -14.82
C MET A 67 8.52 -8.74 -15.54
N CYS A 68 7.96 -9.67 -14.78
CA CYS A 68 7.25 -10.84 -15.30
C CYS A 68 6.36 -11.48 -14.22
N ALA A 69 5.58 -12.47 -14.63
CA ALA A 69 4.77 -13.30 -13.75
C ALA A 69 5.01 -14.78 -14.05
N CYS A 70 5.07 -15.60 -13.01
CA CYS A 70 5.16 -17.05 -13.11
C CYS A 70 3.96 -17.70 -12.40
N ALA A 71 3.27 -18.61 -13.08
CA ALA A 71 2.17 -19.39 -12.53
C ALA A 71 2.62 -20.77 -12.04
N GLU A 72 3.79 -21.25 -12.48
CA GLU A 72 4.31 -22.58 -12.13
C GLU A 72 5.72 -22.52 -11.52
N LEU A 73 6.06 -23.52 -10.69
CA LEU A 73 7.40 -23.65 -10.11
C LEU A 73 8.49 -23.91 -11.17
N THR A 74 8.13 -24.58 -12.26
CA THR A 74 8.98 -24.86 -13.43
C THR A 74 9.45 -23.56 -14.09
N GLU A 75 8.55 -22.60 -14.28
CA GLU A 75 8.86 -21.28 -14.84
C GLU A 75 9.86 -20.52 -13.95
N ILE A 76 9.70 -20.60 -12.63
CA ILE A 76 10.58 -19.94 -11.67
C ILE A 76 11.97 -20.59 -11.67
N ARG A 77 12.06 -21.92 -11.76
CA ARG A 77 13.34 -22.62 -11.92
C ARG A 77 14.08 -22.20 -13.19
N ASN A 78 13.36 -22.09 -14.30
CA ASN A 78 13.93 -21.65 -15.58
C ASN A 78 14.43 -20.20 -15.47
N LEU A 79 13.66 -19.34 -14.82
CA LEU A 79 13.99 -17.94 -14.61
C LEU A 79 15.22 -17.74 -13.70
N LEU A 80 15.38 -18.60 -12.69
CA LEU A 80 16.56 -18.63 -11.81
C LEU A 80 17.77 -19.35 -12.42
N GLY A 81 17.64 -19.95 -13.60
CA GLY A 81 18.73 -20.69 -14.25
C GLY A 81 19.06 -22.04 -13.60
N LEU A 82 18.13 -22.60 -12.82
CA LEU A 82 18.32 -23.85 -12.04
C LEU A 82 18.17 -25.15 -12.85
N GLN A 83 18.08 -25.08 -14.18
CA GLN A 83 17.86 -26.29 -14.98
C GLN A 83 19.14 -27.12 -15.10
N GLU A 84 19.06 -28.41 -14.77
CA GLU A 84 20.07 -29.39 -15.18
C GLU A 84 20.14 -29.41 -16.70
N LYS A 85 21.37 -29.43 -17.26
CA LYS A 85 21.65 -29.54 -18.69
C LYS A 85 20.85 -30.69 -19.32
N GLN A 86 19.65 -30.44 -19.82
CA GLN A 86 19.01 -31.27 -20.82
C GLN A 86 18.96 -30.50 -22.13
N THR A 87 19.74 -31.02 -23.06
CA THR A 87 19.89 -30.62 -24.45
C THR A 87 18.54 -30.61 -25.16
N ILE A 88 17.79 -29.52 -25.12
CA ILE A 88 16.79 -29.23 -26.16
C ILE A 88 16.88 -27.74 -26.50
N ALA A 89 17.39 -27.48 -27.69
CA ALA A 89 17.36 -26.18 -28.33
C ALA A 89 15.90 -25.77 -28.54
N PHE A 90 15.40 -24.83 -27.73
CA PHE A 90 14.23 -24.04 -28.06
C PHE A 90 14.62 -22.58 -28.22
N THR A 91 14.62 -22.18 -29.48
CA THR A 91 14.64 -20.81 -29.97
C THR A 91 13.46 -20.01 -29.41
N ALA A 92 13.75 -19.04 -28.54
CA ALA A 92 13.15 -17.71 -28.50
C ALA A 92 13.82 -16.93 -27.36
N ALA A 93 15.00 -16.34 -27.64
CA ALA A 93 15.62 -15.38 -26.75
C ALA A 93 14.83 -14.04 -26.81
N ALA A 94 13.61 -14.05 -26.29
CA ALA A 94 13.12 -12.85 -25.62
C ALA A 94 14.05 -12.66 -24.41
N SER A 95 14.61 -11.46 -24.24
CA SER A 95 15.55 -11.16 -23.16
C SER A 95 14.93 -11.50 -21.81
N MET A 96 15.20 -12.70 -21.29
CA MET A 96 14.74 -13.10 -19.97
C MET A 96 15.30 -12.09 -18.98
N PRO A 97 14.47 -11.51 -18.10
CA PRO A 97 14.92 -10.46 -17.23
C PRO A 97 16.01 -11.00 -16.29
N ASN A 98 17.11 -10.26 -16.17
CA ASN A 98 18.24 -10.68 -15.34
C ASN A 98 17.89 -10.55 -13.86
N ILE A 99 17.56 -11.68 -13.22
CA ILE A 99 17.22 -11.79 -11.79
C ILE A 99 18.43 -12.30 -10.98
N HIS A 100 19.59 -12.40 -11.62
CA HIS A 100 20.80 -12.90 -10.99
C HIS A 100 21.38 -11.85 -10.03
N PRO A 101 21.67 -12.21 -8.76
CA PRO A 101 22.18 -11.26 -7.75
C PRO A 101 23.40 -10.44 -8.19
N ALA A 102 24.31 -11.07 -8.94
CA ALA A 102 25.51 -10.41 -9.45
C ALA A 102 25.24 -9.29 -10.48
N GLY A 103 24.05 -9.27 -11.08
CA GLY A 103 23.63 -8.25 -12.05
C GLY A 103 23.03 -6.99 -11.42
N LEU A 104 22.75 -6.99 -10.11
CA LEU A 104 22.14 -5.86 -9.40
C LEU A 104 23.13 -4.71 -9.24
N ALA A 105 22.73 -3.49 -9.58
CA ALA A 105 23.45 -2.27 -9.22
C ALA A 105 23.45 -2.04 -7.70
N LEU A 106 24.30 -1.13 -7.23
CA LEU A 106 24.35 -0.79 -5.81
C LEU A 106 23.01 -0.17 -5.37
N ARG A 107 22.43 -0.67 -4.27
CA ARG A 107 21.10 -0.35 -3.73
C ARG A 107 19.91 -0.78 -4.56
N GLU A 108 20.15 -1.52 -5.63
CA GLU A 108 19.09 -2.13 -6.41
C GLU A 108 18.54 -3.34 -5.67
N SER A 109 17.23 -3.57 -5.82
CA SER A 109 16.55 -4.75 -5.34
C SER A 109 15.75 -5.45 -6.42
N VAL A 110 15.59 -6.76 -6.28
CA VAL A 110 14.58 -7.53 -7.01
C VAL A 110 13.69 -8.23 -5.99
N SER A 111 12.39 -8.27 -6.25
CA SER A 111 11.43 -8.94 -5.39
C SER A 111 10.50 -9.83 -6.18
N MET A 112 10.05 -10.91 -5.55
CA MET A 112 8.95 -11.75 -6.02
C MET A 112 7.82 -11.69 -4.99
N THR A 113 6.60 -11.39 -5.41
CA THR A 113 5.43 -11.35 -4.52
C THR A 113 4.24 -12.12 -5.09
N LEU A 114 3.29 -12.48 -4.23
CA LEU A 114 2.01 -13.02 -4.64
C LEU A 114 1.23 -12.03 -5.53
N SER A 115 0.60 -12.51 -6.61
CA SER A 115 -0.09 -11.70 -7.63
C SER A 115 -1.20 -10.79 -7.10
N HIS A 116 -1.81 -11.19 -6.00
CA HIS A 116 -2.85 -10.45 -5.30
C HIS A 116 -2.39 -10.00 -3.91
N ALA A 117 -1.08 -9.94 -3.68
CA ALA A 117 -0.53 -9.37 -2.46
C ALA A 117 -1.03 -7.93 -2.28
N ASP A 118 -1.52 -7.65 -1.08
CA ASP A 118 -1.86 -6.32 -0.64
C ASP A 118 -0.95 -5.96 0.54
N TYR A 119 -0.35 -4.77 0.48
CA TYR A 119 0.37 -4.25 1.62
C TYR A 119 -0.61 -3.88 2.73
N THR A 120 -0.37 -4.40 3.94
CA THR A 120 -1.22 -4.17 5.12
C THR A 120 -0.36 -3.80 6.33
N SER A 121 -1.00 -3.36 7.42
CA SER A 121 -0.33 -3.12 8.69
C SER A 121 0.34 -4.37 9.29
N LEU A 122 0.00 -5.56 8.79
CA LEU A 122 0.58 -6.86 9.17
C LEU A 122 1.68 -7.34 8.21
N THR A 123 1.98 -6.59 7.15
CA THR A 123 3.05 -6.92 6.21
C THR A 123 4.41 -6.63 6.86
N ARG A 124 5.27 -7.63 6.93
CA ARG A 124 6.58 -7.56 7.60
C ARG A 124 7.64 -8.29 6.80
N CYS A 125 8.89 -7.89 6.97
CA CYS A 125 10.04 -8.58 6.41
C CYS A 125 10.98 -9.14 7.45
N HIS A 126 11.70 -10.17 7.05
CA HIS A 126 12.73 -10.83 7.86
C HIS A 126 13.95 -11.05 6.99
N THR A 127 15.10 -10.47 7.37
CA THR A 127 16.27 -10.37 6.49
C THR A 127 17.47 -11.13 7.04
N VAL A 128 18.18 -11.78 6.14
CA VAL A 128 19.56 -12.20 6.33
C VAL A 128 20.43 -11.15 5.64
N GLU A 129 21.41 -10.60 6.36
CA GLU A 129 22.33 -9.56 5.86
C GLU A 129 23.78 -10.07 5.93
N GLY A 130 24.71 -9.43 5.23
CA GLY A 130 26.12 -9.82 5.25
C GLY A 130 26.47 -10.97 4.30
N LEU A 131 25.63 -11.26 3.30
CA LEU A 131 25.87 -12.35 2.36
C LEU A 131 26.91 -11.92 1.33
N THR A 132 27.93 -12.76 1.12
CA THR A 132 28.90 -12.56 0.04
C THR A 132 28.29 -12.88 -1.32
N LYS A 133 28.98 -12.50 -2.41
CA LYS A 133 28.51 -12.74 -3.78
C LYS A 133 28.21 -14.23 -4.07
N ASP A 134 29.01 -15.15 -3.56
CA ASP A 134 28.83 -16.58 -3.83
C ASP A 134 27.70 -17.17 -2.96
N GLN A 135 27.62 -16.73 -1.70
CA GLN A 135 26.57 -17.16 -0.77
C GLN A 135 25.19 -16.67 -1.22
N VAL A 136 25.10 -15.42 -1.69
CA VAL A 136 23.81 -14.83 -2.05
C VAL A 136 23.18 -15.49 -3.26
N ILE A 137 23.97 -15.99 -4.22
CA ILE A 137 23.43 -16.67 -5.41
C ILE A 137 22.64 -17.91 -4.97
N LEU A 138 23.29 -18.81 -4.24
CA LEU A 138 22.66 -20.03 -3.74
C LEU A 138 21.51 -19.73 -2.77
N PHE A 139 21.69 -18.75 -1.90
CA PHE A 139 20.67 -18.40 -0.91
C PHE A 139 19.43 -17.75 -1.56
N TRP A 140 19.62 -16.89 -2.57
CA TRP A 140 18.53 -16.28 -3.32
C TRP A 140 17.72 -17.32 -4.09
N GLU A 141 18.39 -18.25 -4.76
CA GLU A 141 17.73 -19.36 -5.48
C GLU A 141 16.85 -20.19 -4.53
N HIS A 142 17.41 -20.61 -3.39
CA HIS A 142 16.68 -21.31 -2.34
C HIS A 142 15.50 -20.49 -1.82
N ALA A 143 15.73 -19.22 -1.50
CA ALA A 143 14.72 -18.32 -0.95
C ALA A 143 13.55 -18.06 -1.92
N ALA A 144 13.86 -17.86 -3.21
CA ALA A 144 12.88 -17.66 -4.27
C ALA A 144 12.04 -18.93 -4.48
N MET A 145 12.67 -20.10 -4.55
CA MET A 145 11.94 -21.36 -4.66
C MET A 145 11.07 -21.62 -3.41
N PHE A 146 11.60 -21.39 -2.22
CA PHE A 146 10.87 -21.54 -0.96
C PHE A 146 9.62 -20.66 -0.89
N ALA A 147 9.75 -19.38 -1.26
CA ALA A 147 8.62 -18.46 -1.28
C ALA A 147 7.60 -18.83 -2.37
N ALA A 148 8.08 -19.27 -3.54
CA ALA A 148 7.22 -19.71 -4.64
C ALA A 148 6.39 -20.93 -4.26
N GLU A 149 6.97 -21.91 -3.59
CA GLU A 149 6.25 -23.07 -3.06
C GLU A 149 5.15 -22.64 -2.09
N HIS A 150 5.43 -21.70 -1.19
CA HIS A 150 4.41 -21.17 -0.27
C HIS A 150 3.29 -20.41 -1.00
N ILE A 151 3.61 -19.70 -2.07
CA ILE A 151 2.66 -18.90 -2.84
C ILE A 151 1.77 -19.80 -3.71
N LEU A 152 2.37 -20.71 -4.47
CA LEU A 152 1.68 -21.53 -5.47
C LEU A 152 0.94 -22.71 -4.82
N ASN A 153 1.48 -23.29 -3.73
CA ASN A 153 0.81 -24.38 -3.01
C ASN A 153 -0.29 -23.88 -2.06
N ALA A 154 -0.37 -22.57 -1.78
CA ALA A 154 -1.43 -22.00 -0.95
C ALA A 154 -2.84 -22.17 -1.53
N ALA A 155 -2.96 -22.39 -2.84
CA ALA A 155 -4.24 -22.69 -3.50
C ALA A 155 -4.90 -23.98 -2.98
N SER A 156 -4.13 -24.88 -2.37
CA SER A 156 -4.59 -26.16 -1.83
C SER A 156 -4.96 -26.09 -0.34
N GLY A 157 -4.77 -24.94 0.32
CA GLY A 157 -4.96 -24.76 1.76
C GLY A 157 -6.29 -24.13 2.16
N SER A 158 -6.75 -24.45 3.38
CA SER A 158 -7.99 -23.94 4.00
C SER A 158 -8.26 -22.45 3.75
N LEU A 159 -9.45 -22.15 3.20
CA LEU A 159 -10.00 -20.83 2.86
C LEU A 159 -9.96 -19.79 4.00
N ARG A 160 -9.68 -20.19 5.25
CA ARG A 160 -9.80 -19.32 6.43
C ARG A 160 -8.51 -18.60 6.84
N ARG A 161 -7.34 -19.06 6.41
CA ARG A 161 -6.06 -18.41 6.78
C ARG A 161 -5.12 -18.42 5.58
N GLY A 162 -4.88 -17.24 4.99
CA GLY A 162 -3.91 -17.05 3.91
C GLY A 162 -2.51 -17.57 4.26
N THR A 163 -1.67 -17.68 3.23
CA THR A 163 -0.26 -18.09 3.38
C THR A 163 0.52 -17.05 4.18
N PRO A 164 1.34 -17.45 5.17
CA PRO A 164 2.13 -16.51 5.95
C PRO A 164 3.24 -15.84 5.11
N VAL A 165 3.65 -16.48 4.02
CA VAL A 165 4.69 -15.97 3.11
C VAL A 165 4.02 -15.42 1.87
N ILE A 166 4.23 -14.13 1.61
CA ILE A 166 3.62 -13.41 0.49
C ILE A 166 4.67 -12.94 -0.53
N GLY A 167 5.95 -13.15 -0.27
CA GLY A 167 7.03 -12.82 -1.20
C GLY A 167 8.43 -12.96 -0.62
N VAL A 168 9.41 -12.57 -1.42
CA VAL A 168 10.83 -12.53 -1.09
C VAL A 168 11.49 -11.38 -1.85
N PHE A 169 12.62 -10.87 -1.37
CA PHE A 169 13.42 -9.90 -2.08
C PHE A 169 14.91 -10.09 -1.81
N ILE A 170 15.71 -9.54 -2.71
CA ILE A 170 17.15 -9.40 -2.58
C ILE A 170 17.52 -7.94 -2.80
N THR A 171 18.49 -7.45 -2.03
CA THR A 171 19.05 -6.09 -2.17
C THR A 171 20.56 -6.16 -2.14
N ARG A 172 21.22 -5.40 -3.03
CA ARG A 172 22.68 -5.21 -2.97
C ARG A 172 23.01 -3.99 -2.12
N ASN A 173 23.46 -4.20 -0.89
CA ASN A 173 23.75 -3.11 0.06
C ASN A 173 25.12 -2.47 -0.18
N ALA A 174 26.12 -3.27 -0.54
CA ALA A 174 27.47 -2.83 -0.87
C ALA A 174 28.01 -3.62 -2.09
N PRO A 175 29.19 -3.26 -2.64
CA PRO A 175 29.76 -3.96 -3.79
C PRO A 175 29.87 -5.49 -3.63
N ALA A 176 30.09 -5.98 -2.42
CA ALA A 176 30.19 -7.41 -2.10
C ALA A 176 29.27 -7.85 -0.95
N ASP A 177 28.29 -7.01 -0.58
CA ASP A 177 27.37 -7.28 0.53
C ASP A 177 25.92 -7.23 0.03
N PHE A 178 25.19 -8.30 0.35
CA PHE A 178 23.81 -8.49 -0.06
C PHE A 178 22.94 -8.85 1.13
N ALA A 179 21.67 -8.46 1.03
CA ALA A 179 20.62 -8.90 1.94
C ALA A 179 19.53 -9.63 1.17
N VAL A 180 19.04 -10.73 1.75
CA VAL A 180 17.88 -11.46 1.23
C VAL A 180 16.82 -11.46 2.32
N GLY A 181 15.59 -11.10 1.96
CA GLY A 181 14.49 -10.94 2.89
C GLY A 181 13.24 -11.69 2.48
N LEU A 182 12.58 -12.32 3.44
CA LEU A 182 11.26 -12.93 3.28
C LEU A 182 10.17 -11.91 3.59
N ILE A 183 9.19 -11.77 2.71
CA ILE A 183 8.01 -10.91 2.90
C ILE A 183 6.87 -11.77 3.41
N THR A 184 6.31 -11.37 4.54
CA THR A 184 5.33 -12.17 5.27
C THR A 184 4.12 -11.33 5.65
N GLN A 185 3.00 -12.00 5.88
CA GLN A 185 1.77 -11.39 6.38
C GLN A 185 1.35 -12.07 7.67
N GLY A 186 1.27 -11.29 8.75
CA GLY A 186 0.80 -11.78 10.05
C GLY A 186 1.65 -11.32 11.21
N THR A 187 1.48 -12.01 12.34
CA THR A 187 2.17 -11.68 13.60
C THR A 187 3.10 -12.82 14.00
N LEU A 188 4.14 -12.53 14.77
CA LEU A 188 5.06 -13.54 15.30
C LEU A 188 4.39 -14.59 16.21
N ARG A 189 3.12 -14.41 16.58
CA ARG A 189 2.33 -15.40 17.32
C ARG A 189 1.81 -16.54 16.43
N ASP A 190 1.87 -16.40 15.10
CA ASP A 190 1.47 -17.47 14.18
C ASP A 190 2.59 -18.51 14.09
N GLN A 191 2.32 -19.73 14.56
CA GLN A 191 3.29 -20.83 14.51
C GLN A 191 3.73 -21.15 13.08
N ARG A 192 2.84 -21.03 12.09
CA ARG A 192 3.16 -21.29 10.68
C ARG A 192 4.19 -20.31 10.15
N LEU A 193 4.14 -19.06 10.62
CA LEU A 193 5.14 -18.05 10.31
C LEU A 193 6.48 -18.42 10.94
N GLN A 194 6.49 -18.83 12.22
CA GLN A 194 7.72 -19.23 12.90
C GLN A 194 8.39 -20.44 12.22
N ASP A 195 7.60 -21.43 11.82
CA ASP A 195 8.08 -22.61 11.10
C ASP A 195 8.68 -22.20 9.75
N ALA A 196 8.00 -21.32 9.00
CA ALA A 196 8.50 -20.80 7.73
C ALA A 196 9.80 -20.00 7.90
N LEU A 197 9.91 -19.16 8.94
CA LEU A 197 11.12 -18.38 9.22
C LEU A 197 12.31 -19.27 9.58
N THR A 198 12.06 -20.33 10.36
CA THR A 198 13.09 -21.30 10.74
C THR A 198 13.59 -22.09 9.54
N GLN A 199 12.72 -22.42 8.59
CA GLN A 199 13.11 -23.08 7.35
C GLN A 199 13.84 -22.14 6.39
N PHE A 200 13.35 -20.91 6.24
CA PHE A 200 13.94 -19.89 5.38
C PHE A 200 15.36 -19.49 5.80
N SER A 201 15.60 -19.31 7.10
CA SER A 201 16.87 -18.73 7.54
C SER A 201 18.04 -19.71 7.44
N ARG A 202 17.82 -21.02 7.54
CA ARG A 202 18.90 -22.03 7.59
C ARG A 202 19.78 -22.01 6.34
N PRO A 203 21.12 -22.07 6.46
CA PRO A 203 21.92 -22.15 7.70
C PRO A 203 22.24 -20.79 8.35
N HIS A 204 21.77 -19.69 7.79
CA HIS A 204 22.02 -18.33 8.23
C HIS A 204 21.13 -17.91 9.43
N THR A 205 21.52 -16.80 10.05
CA THR A 205 20.75 -16.16 11.12
C THR A 205 20.02 -14.94 10.57
N LEU A 206 18.77 -14.73 10.99
CA LEU A 206 18.02 -13.53 10.65
C LEU A 206 18.59 -12.32 11.41
N THR A 207 19.07 -11.32 10.68
CA THR A 207 19.56 -10.05 11.23
C THR A 207 18.41 -9.15 11.65
N LYS A 208 17.34 -9.09 10.85
CA LYS A 208 16.11 -8.37 11.18
C LYS A 208 14.94 -9.33 11.16
N VAL A 209 14.13 -9.29 12.21
CA VAL A 209 12.92 -10.12 12.36
C VAL A 209 11.75 -9.18 12.58
N HIS A 210 10.67 -9.40 11.83
CA HIS A 210 9.43 -8.63 11.95
C HIS A 210 9.63 -7.12 11.75
N ALA A 211 10.52 -6.76 10.82
CA ALA A 211 10.77 -5.38 10.46
C ALA A 211 9.76 -4.87 9.41
N GLU A 212 9.67 -3.56 9.25
CA GLU A 212 8.95 -2.96 8.13
C GLU A 212 9.68 -3.24 6.81
N LEU A 213 8.92 -3.51 5.75
CA LEU A 213 9.44 -3.83 4.42
C LEU A 213 10.28 -2.66 3.87
N PRO A 214 11.57 -2.78 3.56
CA PRO A 214 12.34 -1.62 3.06
C PRO A 214 11.91 -1.14 1.67
N LEU A 215 11.32 -2.02 0.85
CA LEU A 215 10.85 -1.68 -0.50
C LEU A 215 9.69 -0.69 -0.45
N CYS A 216 9.80 0.38 -1.22
CA CYS A 216 8.87 1.51 -1.34
C CYS A 216 8.48 2.13 0.00
N ALA A 217 9.42 2.15 0.96
CA ALA A 217 9.16 2.65 2.31
C ALA A 217 8.75 4.13 2.33
N ALA A 218 9.38 4.97 1.51
CA ALA A 218 9.04 6.39 1.43
C ALA A 218 7.58 6.63 1.06
N HIS A 219 6.98 5.72 0.27
CA HIS A 219 5.62 5.90 -0.26
C HIS A 219 4.51 5.52 0.72
N ARG A 220 4.85 4.83 1.81
CA ARG A 220 3.86 4.34 2.79
C ARG A 220 3.35 5.41 3.74
N ALA A 221 4.03 6.55 3.81
CA ALA A 221 3.61 7.69 4.62
C ALA A 221 2.49 8.53 3.97
N ALA A 222 1.80 8.00 2.96
CA ALA A 222 0.69 8.66 2.30
C ALA A 222 -0.58 8.63 3.18
N THR A 223 -1.26 9.76 3.29
CA THR A 223 -2.51 9.89 4.04
C THR A 223 -3.61 10.50 3.17
N LEU A 224 -4.85 10.12 3.46
CA LEU A 224 -6.06 10.61 2.81
C LEU A 224 -6.88 11.42 3.82
N ARG A 225 -7.23 12.64 3.46
CA ARG A 225 -8.14 13.51 4.19
C ARG A 225 -9.27 13.96 3.27
N LEU A 226 -10.49 13.92 3.78
CA LEU A 226 -11.68 14.32 3.04
C LEU A 226 -12.26 15.58 3.67
N TRP A 227 -12.73 16.50 2.84
CA TRP A 227 -13.44 17.69 3.27
C TRP A 227 -14.62 17.94 2.35
N TRP A 228 -15.74 18.34 2.95
CA TRP A 228 -16.95 18.73 2.24
C TRP A 228 -17.33 20.12 2.70
N GLU A 229 -17.52 21.05 1.75
CA GLU A 229 -18.08 22.37 2.04
C GLU A 229 -19.43 22.30 2.78
N PRO A 230 -19.55 22.87 3.98
CA PRO A 230 -20.82 22.93 4.70
C PRO A 230 -21.84 23.80 3.94
N ARG A 231 -23.08 23.33 3.80
CA ARG A 231 -24.21 24.15 3.35
C ARG A 231 -25.35 24.13 4.35
N ALA A 232 -26.13 25.21 4.32
CA ALA A 232 -27.41 25.31 5.04
C ALA A 232 -28.56 24.64 4.27
N GLU A 233 -28.47 24.59 2.94
CA GLU A 233 -29.47 23.99 2.06
C GLU A 233 -29.35 22.46 2.02
N ARG A 234 -30.50 21.77 1.92
CA ARG A 234 -30.52 20.31 1.79
C ARG A 234 -30.10 19.88 0.39
N VAL A 235 -29.58 18.64 0.29
CA VAL A 235 -29.23 18.02 -0.99
C VAL A 235 -30.51 17.49 -1.63
N THR A 236 -30.73 17.78 -2.91
CA THR A 236 -31.87 17.27 -3.68
C THR A 236 -31.41 16.40 -4.84
N PRO A 237 -32.25 15.45 -5.32
CA PRO A 237 -31.95 14.65 -6.49
C PRO A 237 -31.60 15.50 -7.70
N HIS A 238 -30.66 15.06 -8.54
CA HIS A 238 -30.20 15.74 -9.76
C HIS A 238 -29.54 17.11 -9.56
N ARG A 239 -29.50 17.65 -8.35
CA ARG A 239 -28.83 18.90 -8.05
C ARG A 239 -27.37 18.65 -7.70
N VAL A 240 -26.51 19.53 -8.22
CA VAL A 240 -25.08 19.50 -7.90
C VAL A 240 -24.89 19.71 -6.41
N MET A 241 -24.18 18.75 -5.81
CA MET A 241 -23.83 18.72 -4.39
C MET A 241 -22.79 19.79 -4.07
N PRO A 242 -22.64 20.18 -2.79
CA PRO A 242 -21.56 21.08 -2.42
C PRO A 242 -20.19 20.46 -2.75
N PRO A 243 -19.22 21.27 -3.20
CA PRO A 243 -17.89 20.82 -3.55
C PRO A 243 -17.25 19.94 -2.48
N MET A 244 -16.69 18.83 -2.93
CA MET A 244 -15.89 17.92 -2.11
C MET A 244 -14.42 18.09 -2.47
N LYS A 245 -13.55 18.13 -1.44
CA LYS A 245 -12.10 18.12 -1.59
C LYS A 245 -11.54 16.80 -1.09
N VAL A 246 -10.72 16.17 -1.91
CA VAL A 246 -9.88 15.03 -1.55
C VAL A 246 -8.46 15.53 -1.42
N ILE A 247 -7.90 15.42 -0.22
CA ILE A 247 -6.57 15.91 0.13
C ILE A 247 -5.69 14.68 0.38
N LEU A 248 -4.65 14.51 -0.44
CA LEU A 248 -3.64 13.48 -0.28
C LEU A 248 -2.35 14.13 0.18
N GLU A 249 -1.74 13.58 1.24
CA GLU A 249 -0.48 14.09 1.77
C GLU A 249 0.54 12.96 1.83
N GLN A 250 1.73 13.17 1.27
CA GLN A 250 2.82 12.18 1.27
C GLN A 250 4.13 12.85 1.70
N GLN A 251 4.85 12.24 2.64
CA GLN A 251 6.20 12.68 2.99
C GLN A 251 7.19 12.12 1.97
N GLN A 252 7.99 12.99 1.34
CA GLN A 252 9.06 12.59 0.43
C GLN A 252 10.41 13.03 0.98
N GLN A 253 11.38 12.12 0.86
CA GLN A 253 12.76 12.35 1.29
C GLN A 253 13.62 12.52 0.03
N GLY A 254 13.88 13.77 -0.36
CA GLY A 254 14.73 14.08 -1.51
C GLY A 254 14.16 15.16 -2.43
N GLN A 255 15.03 15.63 -3.33
CA GLN A 255 14.75 16.63 -4.35
C GLN A 255 14.52 15.88 -5.67
N LEU A 256 13.33 15.30 -5.85
CA LEU A 256 12.96 14.65 -7.09
C LEU A 256 11.86 15.46 -7.78
N ASP A 257 12.14 15.79 -9.04
CA ASP A 257 11.33 16.58 -10.01
C ASP A 257 9.97 15.97 -10.35
N GLU A 258 9.52 14.92 -9.66
CA GLU A 258 8.28 14.26 -10.02
C GLU A 258 7.08 15.10 -9.59
N THR A 259 6.23 15.46 -10.55
CA THR A 259 4.98 16.21 -10.36
C THR A 259 3.84 15.39 -9.76
N HIS A 260 4.07 14.11 -9.42
CA HIS A 260 3.02 13.17 -9.03
C HIS A 260 3.26 12.49 -7.68
N LEU A 261 2.17 12.07 -7.03
CA LEU A 261 2.20 11.29 -5.79
C LEU A 261 2.56 9.84 -6.15
N CYS A 262 3.76 9.41 -5.76
CA CYS A 262 4.32 8.14 -6.22
C CYS A 262 3.51 6.95 -5.66
N GLY A 263 3.30 5.93 -6.49
CA GLY A 263 2.60 4.70 -6.15
C GLY A 263 1.07 4.71 -6.31
N TYR A 264 0.48 5.87 -6.62
CA TYR A 264 -0.96 6.03 -6.84
C TYR A 264 -1.24 6.66 -8.20
N VAL A 265 -2.41 6.38 -8.79
CA VAL A 265 -2.76 6.82 -10.15
C VAL A 265 -4.01 7.70 -10.22
N ALA A 266 -5.03 7.41 -9.42
CA ALA A 266 -6.30 8.10 -9.50
C ALA A 266 -7.02 8.12 -8.15
N VAL A 267 -8.00 9.00 -8.02
CA VAL A 267 -8.99 9.01 -6.94
C VAL A 267 -10.35 8.69 -7.54
N ASN A 268 -11.03 7.72 -6.94
CA ASN A 268 -12.38 7.30 -7.26
C ASN A 268 -13.33 7.68 -6.13
N VAL A 269 -14.49 8.21 -6.50
CA VAL A 269 -15.56 8.65 -5.59
C VAL A 269 -16.83 7.93 -5.99
N PHE A 270 -17.51 7.34 -5.01
CA PHE A 270 -18.70 6.53 -5.26
C PHE A 270 -19.64 6.53 -4.06
N LEU A 271 -20.86 6.04 -4.26
CA LEU A 271 -21.81 5.81 -3.18
C LEU A 271 -21.59 4.43 -2.56
N CYS A 272 -21.42 4.38 -1.25
CA CYS A 272 -21.39 3.13 -0.48
C CYS A 272 -22.80 2.59 -0.21
N ARG A 273 -23.79 3.49 -0.07
CA ARG A 273 -25.19 3.15 0.13
C ARG A 273 -26.11 4.32 -0.22
N PRO A 274 -27.38 4.05 -0.60
CA PRO A 274 -27.94 2.72 -0.86
C PRO A 274 -27.35 2.12 -2.14
N ALA A 275 -27.27 0.79 -2.22
CA ALA A 275 -26.59 0.09 -3.33
C ALA A 275 -27.28 0.27 -4.69
N ALA A 276 -28.56 0.67 -4.70
CA ALA A 276 -29.31 0.97 -5.92
C ALA A 276 -29.00 2.37 -6.46
N SER A 277 -28.59 3.30 -5.58
CA SER A 277 -28.36 4.69 -5.95
C SER A 277 -27.03 4.88 -6.67
N GLN A 278 -27.01 5.87 -7.56
CA GLN A 278 -25.87 6.19 -8.41
C GLN A 278 -25.35 7.58 -8.11
N LEU A 279 -24.02 7.67 -8.03
CA LEU A 279 -23.30 8.93 -8.02
C LEU A 279 -22.95 9.28 -9.45
N CYS A 280 -23.36 10.46 -9.89
CA CYS A 280 -23.08 10.97 -11.22
C CYS A 280 -22.14 12.18 -11.15
N GLY A 281 -21.58 12.57 -12.31
CA GLY A 281 -20.56 13.61 -12.42
C GLY A 281 -19.14 13.04 -12.58
N SER A 282 -18.12 13.85 -12.28
CA SER A 282 -16.71 13.46 -12.36
C SER A 282 -16.31 12.56 -11.20
N THR A 283 -16.69 11.29 -11.21
CA THR A 283 -16.43 10.32 -10.12
C THR A 283 -15.01 9.77 -10.08
N ARG A 284 -14.18 10.04 -11.10
CA ARG A 284 -12.78 9.64 -11.15
C ARG A 284 -11.91 10.79 -11.62
N LYS A 285 -10.81 11.06 -10.91
CA LYS A 285 -9.79 12.04 -11.32
C LYS A 285 -8.40 11.43 -11.24
N LEU A 286 -7.60 11.63 -12.29
CA LEU A 286 -6.22 11.18 -12.32
C LEU A 286 -5.36 12.10 -11.46
N LEU A 287 -4.36 11.54 -10.79
CA LEU A 287 -3.37 12.33 -10.04
C LEU A 287 -2.39 13.06 -10.97
N SER A 288 -2.36 12.72 -12.26
CA SER A 288 -1.66 13.47 -13.29
C SER A 288 -2.24 14.87 -13.52
N ASP A 289 -3.54 15.00 -13.32
CA ASP A 289 -4.31 16.19 -13.71
C ASP A 289 -4.44 17.16 -12.52
N ALA A 290 -3.90 16.79 -11.36
CA ALA A 290 -3.98 17.57 -10.15
C ALA A 290 -2.99 18.75 -10.21
N VAL A 291 -3.49 19.96 -9.99
CA VAL A 291 -2.65 21.12 -9.72
C VAL A 291 -1.93 20.87 -8.39
N ALA A 292 -0.60 20.77 -8.43
CA ALA A 292 0.21 20.58 -7.22
C ALA A 292 0.02 21.79 -6.29
N ALA A 293 -0.83 21.63 -5.26
CA ALA A 293 -1.12 22.68 -4.31
C ALA A 293 -0.07 22.67 -3.19
N THR A 294 0.92 23.54 -3.33
CA THR A 294 1.81 24.03 -2.27
C THR A 294 2.92 23.09 -1.81
N PHE A 295 4.17 23.53 -1.99
CA PHE A 295 5.36 22.95 -1.37
C PHE A 295 5.55 23.62 0.01
N GLU A 296 5.17 22.95 1.08
CA GLU A 296 5.58 23.37 2.42
C GLU A 296 6.89 22.66 2.78
N LYS A 297 8.00 23.39 2.67
CA LYS A 297 9.29 22.97 3.22
C LYS A 297 9.24 23.22 4.73
N THR A 298 8.86 22.21 5.50
CA THR A 298 8.93 22.29 6.96
C THR A 298 10.38 22.10 7.39
N THR A 299 11.13 23.20 7.54
CA THR A 299 12.37 23.20 8.31
C THR A 299 11.99 23.14 9.79
N THR A 300 12.10 21.96 10.40
CA THR A 300 12.13 21.84 11.86
C THR A 300 13.41 22.48 12.37
N HIS A 301 13.38 23.79 12.63
CA HIS A 301 14.38 24.45 13.44
C HIS A 301 14.26 23.93 14.87
N ALA A 302 15.17 23.03 15.24
CA ALA A 302 15.44 22.75 16.63
C ALA A 302 16.07 24.01 17.26
N ALA A 303 15.42 24.51 18.31
CA ALA A 303 15.89 25.51 19.27
C ALA A 303 16.06 26.95 18.77
N ASP A 304 14.95 27.70 18.80
CA ASP A 304 15.02 29.14 19.07
C ASP A 304 15.29 29.33 20.57
N ARG A 305 16.58 29.40 20.93
CA ARG A 305 17.05 29.93 22.21
C ARG A 305 18.14 30.94 21.94
N ILE A 306 17.80 32.22 21.86
CA ILE A 306 18.70 33.29 22.30
C ILE A 306 17.90 34.58 22.59
N PRO A 307 18.45 35.65 23.21
CA PRO A 307 19.39 35.80 24.35
C PRO A 307 18.82 36.74 25.45
N ASP A 308 19.40 36.83 26.66
CA ASP A 308 20.34 37.93 26.97
C ASP A 308 20.87 37.95 28.44
N ARG A 309 22.18 38.25 28.53
CA ARG A 309 22.90 39.01 29.58
C ARG A 309 23.04 38.47 31.03
N ARG A 310 24.25 37.98 31.37
CA ARG A 310 25.37 38.77 31.98
C ARG A 310 26.46 37.90 32.66
N LYS A 311 27.71 38.10 32.18
CA LYS A 311 28.98 38.29 32.94
C LYS A 311 29.45 37.24 33.99
N LYS A 312 30.58 36.54 33.71
CA LYS A 312 31.98 36.74 34.22
C LYS A 312 32.77 35.43 34.47
N LYS A 313 34.04 35.46 34.01
CA LYS A 313 35.29 34.81 34.49
C LYS A 313 35.41 33.28 34.41
N ALA A 314 36.30 32.77 33.53
CA ALA A 314 37.68 32.30 33.79
C ALA A 314 37.69 30.75 33.84
N ALA A 315 38.63 29.95 33.34
CA ALA A 315 39.96 30.09 32.76
C ALA A 315 40.24 28.88 31.82
N ALA A 316 41.35 28.95 31.05
CA ALA A 316 42.21 27.91 30.43
C ALA A 316 41.67 26.45 30.29
N PHE A 317 41.83 25.74 29.18
CA PHE A 317 43.08 25.38 28.49
C PHE A 317 42.82 24.98 27.01
N VAL A 318 43.84 25.19 26.17
CA VAL A 318 43.99 24.64 24.81
C VAL A 318 44.72 23.30 24.90
N VAL A 319 44.23 22.26 24.22
CA VAL A 319 45.05 21.22 23.55
C VAL A 319 44.24 20.69 22.35
N ASP A 320 44.85 20.74 21.17
CA ASP A 320 44.40 20.14 19.91
C ASP A 320 44.32 18.61 19.98
N ASP A 321 43.32 18.00 19.32
CA ASP A 321 43.59 16.88 18.40
C ASP A 321 42.42 16.68 17.40
N PRO A 322 42.69 16.28 16.15
CA PRO A 322 41.73 16.24 15.06
C PRO A 322 41.17 14.82 14.87
N CYS A 323 39.85 14.67 14.75
CA CYS A 323 39.22 13.61 13.95
C CYS A 323 37.71 13.77 13.87
N ASP A 324 37.21 13.74 12.63
CA ASP A 324 35.97 13.07 12.21
C ASP A 324 34.75 13.12 13.15
N ALA A 325 33.83 14.04 12.87
CA ALA A 325 32.41 13.79 13.13
C ALA A 325 31.50 14.66 12.26
N ALA A 326 30.74 13.97 11.41
CA ALA A 326 29.37 14.30 11.04
C ALA A 326 29.10 15.69 10.45
N ARG A 327 29.35 15.85 9.15
CA ARG A 327 28.46 16.66 8.32
C ARG A 327 27.10 15.95 8.27
N SER A 328 26.25 16.28 9.25
CA SER A 328 24.81 16.04 9.19
C SER A 328 24.30 16.70 7.91
N ARG A 329 24.08 15.92 6.85
CA ARG A 329 23.30 16.36 5.70
C ARG A 329 21.88 16.48 6.22
N GLU A 330 21.46 17.70 6.53
CA GLU A 330 20.06 18.08 6.69
C GLU A 330 19.33 17.78 5.36
N GLN A 331 18.87 16.53 5.20
CA GLN A 331 17.90 16.19 4.18
C GLN A 331 16.55 16.69 4.68
N GLY A 332 16.15 17.87 4.22
CA GLY A 332 14.83 18.41 4.52
C GLY A 332 13.75 17.43 4.05
N GLN A 333 12.88 17.00 4.96
CA GLN A 333 11.68 16.26 4.60
C GLN A 333 10.73 17.22 3.90
N VAL A 334 10.37 16.92 2.64
CA VAL A 334 9.40 17.71 1.89
C VAL A 334 8.05 17.01 2.01
N ARG A 335 7.05 17.72 2.52
CA ARG A 335 5.67 17.23 2.52
C ARG A 335 5.02 17.66 1.21
N ARG A 336 4.51 16.68 0.47
CA ARG A 336 3.71 16.93 -0.72
C ARG A 336 2.23 16.85 -0.38
N THR A 337 1.47 17.84 -0.83
CA THR A 337 0.00 17.83 -0.73
C THR A 337 -0.61 17.92 -2.12
N VAL A 338 -1.56 17.05 -2.42
CA VAL A 338 -2.35 17.04 -3.65
C VAL A 338 -3.81 17.24 -3.26
N ILE A 339 -4.46 18.25 -3.85
CA ILE A 339 -5.86 18.57 -3.57
C ILE A 339 -6.66 18.40 -4.86
N LEU A 340 -7.61 17.46 -4.84
CA LEU A 340 -8.55 17.23 -5.92
C LEU A 340 -9.92 17.75 -5.52
N HIS A 341 -10.49 18.58 -6.37
CA HIS A 341 -11.82 19.15 -6.23
C HIS A 341 -12.83 18.32 -7.01
N PHE A 342 -14.01 18.07 -6.44
CA PHE A 342 -15.11 17.35 -7.06
C PHE A 342 -16.36 18.22 -6.94
N ASP A 343 -16.68 18.93 -8.01
CA ASP A 343 -17.58 20.10 -7.97
C ASP A 343 -18.87 19.88 -8.78
N ASP A 344 -19.00 18.74 -9.45
CA ASP A 344 -20.07 18.38 -10.37
C ASP A 344 -20.78 17.08 -9.96
N LEU A 345 -20.65 16.67 -8.69
CA LEU A 345 -21.27 15.45 -8.18
C LEU A 345 -22.76 15.65 -7.92
N PHE A 346 -23.59 14.66 -8.27
CA PHE A 346 -25.01 14.64 -7.92
C PHE A 346 -25.53 13.21 -7.73
N VAL A 347 -26.62 13.09 -6.99
CA VAL A 347 -27.28 11.82 -6.65
C VAL A 347 -28.65 11.77 -7.33
N LEU A 348 -29.06 10.59 -7.77
CA LEU A 348 -30.33 10.40 -8.48
C LEU A 348 -31.52 10.09 -7.56
N GLU A 349 -31.26 9.43 -6.43
CA GLU A 349 -32.29 8.90 -5.55
C GLU A 349 -32.39 9.69 -4.24
N GLU A 350 -33.60 9.73 -3.68
CA GLU A 350 -33.83 10.26 -2.33
C GLU A 350 -33.40 9.26 -1.25
N GLY A 351 -33.14 9.77 -0.05
CA GLY A 351 -32.81 8.97 1.12
C GLY A 351 -31.41 9.22 1.65
N GLU A 352 -31.00 8.37 2.58
CA GLU A 352 -29.72 8.50 3.28
C GLU A 352 -28.57 7.92 2.44
N HIS A 353 -27.61 8.76 2.11
CA HIS A 353 -26.49 8.43 1.24
C HIS A 353 -25.16 8.49 1.99
N LEU A 354 -24.20 7.66 1.57
CA LEU A 354 -22.82 7.66 2.08
C LEU A 354 -21.86 7.69 0.92
N ILE A 355 -20.96 8.68 0.86
CA ILE A 355 -19.89 8.75 -0.13
C ILE A 355 -18.64 8.05 0.40
N GLY A 356 -18.09 7.15 -0.42
CA GLY A 356 -16.79 6.53 -0.27
C GLY A 356 -15.79 7.13 -1.26
N VAL A 357 -14.52 7.19 -0.83
CA VAL A 357 -13.40 7.64 -1.64
C VAL A 357 -12.28 6.60 -1.55
N GLU A 358 -11.83 6.12 -2.70
CA GLU A 358 -10.73 5.17 -2.83
C GLU A 358 -9.62 5.78 -3.69
N VAL A 359 -8.37 5.66 -3.23
CA VAL A 359 -7.20 6.03 -4.03
C VAL A 359 -6.67 4.80 -4.74
N GLU A 360 -6.74 4.82 -6.07
CA GLU A 360 -6.26 3.76 -6.93
C GLU A 360 -4.74 3.68 -6.87
N ARG A 361 -4.22 2.52 -6.47
CA ARG A 361 -2.78 2.22 -6.46
C ARG A 361 -2.33 1.82 -7.86
N LEU A 362 -1.11 2.21 -8.22
CA LEU A 362 -0.47 1.69 -9.42
C LEU A 362 -0.26 0.17 -9.28
N PRO A 363 -0.52 -0.64 -10.32
CA PRO A 363 -0.37 -2.09 -10.25
C PRO A 363 1.01 -2.53 -9.75
N SER A 364 2.09 -1.85 -10.14
CA SER A 364 3.45 -2.18 -9.72
C SER A 364 3.76 -1.88 -8.25
N TYR A 365 2.93 -1.07 -7.59
CA TYR A 365 3.10 -0.69 -6.18
C TYR A 365 2.13 -1.41 -5.24
N LYS A 366 1.13 -2.12 -5.77
CA LYS A 366 0.03 -2.71 -4.99
C LYS A 366 0.51 -3.56 -3.79
N ALA A 367 1.58 -4.33 -3.98
CA ALA A 367 2.16 -5.20 -2.95
C ALA A 367 2.99 -4.45 -1.89
N PHE A 368 3.31 -3.17 -2.13
CA PHE A 368 4.29 -2.40 -1.35
C PHE A 368 3.71 -1.15 -0.67
N VAL A 369 2.60 -0.59 -1.19
CA VAL A 369 1.96 0.61 -0.66
C VAL A 369 0.54 0.32 -0.14
N PRO A 370 0.12 0.97 0.96
CA PRO A 370 -1.19 0.72 1.57
C PRO A 370 -2.33 1.19 0.67
N ALA A 371 -3.45 0.47 0.71
CA ALA A 371 -4.70 0.96 0.17
C ALA A 371 -5.17 2.17 0.99
N LEU A 372 -5.56 3.26 0.32
CA LEU A 372 -6.11 4.44 0.96
C LEU A 372 -7.60 4.51 0.66
N TYR A 373 -8.39 4.54 1.73
CA TYR A 373 -9.83 4.59 1.66
C TYR A 373 -10.37 5.52 2.75
N GLY A 374 -11.40 6.28 2.41
CA GLY A 374 -12.09 7.18 3.33
C GLY A 374 -13.57 7.26 2.98
N HIS A 375 -14.37 7.82 3.88
CA HIS A 375 -15.77 8.10 3.64
C HIS A 375 -16.14 9.43 4.28
N LEU A 376 -17.12 10.10 3.69
CA LEU A 376 -17.74 11.28 4.29
C LEU A 376 -18.80 10.86 5.28
N ALA A 377 -19.24 11.78 6.13
CA ALA A 377 -20.40 11.52 6.98
C ALA A 377 -21.63 11.25 6.09
N PRO A 378 -22.56 10.37 6.51
CA PRO A 378 -23.82 10.19 5.82
C PRO A 378 -24.58 11.52 5.69
N PHE A 379 -25.30 11.69 4.58
CA PHE A 379 -26.12 12.86 4.31
C PHE A 379 -27.48 12.44 3.76
N LEU A 380 -28.47 13.31 3.93
CA LEU A 380 -29.83 13.05 3.48
C LEU A 380 -30.10 13.79 2.17
N VAL A 381 -30.60 13.06 1.18
CA VAL A 381 -31.15 13.59 -0.06
C VAL A 381 -32.67 13.62 0.07
N VAL A 382 -33.29 14.78 -0.13
CA VAL A 382 -34.74 15.00 0.03
C VAL A 382 -35.37 15.50 -1.27
N ALA A 383 -36.67 15.25 -1.43
CA ALA A 383 -37.45 15.79 -2.55
C ALA A 383 -37.28 17.32 -2.67
N HIS A 384 -37.42 17.84 -3.90
CA HIS A 384 -37.32 19.28 -4.15
C HIS A 384 -38.34 20.11 -3.36
N GLU A 385 -39.48 19.51 -3.00
CA GLU A 385 -40.54 20.14 -2.24
C GLU A 385 -40.21 20.27 -0.74
N ASP A 386 -39.25 19.46 -0.25
CA ASP A 386 -38.83 19.36 1.16
C ASP A 386 -37.43 19.95 1.42
N ALA A 387 -36.85 20.63 0.42
CA ALA A 387 -35.44 21.03 0.34
C ALA A 387 -35.08 22.34 1.05
#